data_AF-A0A8K0C907-F1
#
_entry.id   AF-A0A8K0C907-F1
#
_cell.length_a   1.000
_cell.length_b   1.000
_cell.length_c   1.000
_cell.angle_alpha   90.00
_cell.angle_beta   90.00
_cell.angle_gamma   90.00
#
_symmetry.space_group_name_H-M   'P 1'
#
loop_
_entity.id
_entity.type
_entity.pdbx_description
1 polymer ?
#
loop_
_entity_poly.entity_id
_entity_poly.type
_entity_poly.pdbx_seq_one_letter_code
_entity_poly.pdbx_strand_id
1 'polypeptide(L)'
;MCGIINALGNTVPPVYIFPRAHFHDKIIANAPPGNLGLANSPQSFKKTGTWPLNRLVFSDDDFDCAFVTDRPQLCEASKILSETSQENTPDPSAFVTPVTPEVVRPFPKAASRKGISKREKVKSRVLTETREKIKIEEETSERENKKRKTQVNQIKRNIFCKQVKKKEKLVQQIPQNTKMMKLFMQVLMKKN
;
A
#
# COMPACT_ATOMS: atom_id res chain seq x y z
N MET A 1 -3.98 5.83 14.31
CA MET A 1 -5.38 6.23 14.56
C MET A 1 -5.39 7.74 14.53
N CYS A 2 -6.31 8.32 13.76
CA CYS A 2 -6.45 9.77 13.62
C CYS A 2 -7.82 10.17 14.18
N GLY A 3 -7.86 11.18 15.04
CA GLY A 3 -9.09 11.81 15.52
C GLY A 3 -9.36 13.06 14.70
N ILE A 4 -10.59 13.21 14.18
CA ILE A 4 -11.00 14.36 13.38
C ILE A 4 -12.16 15.04 14.11
N ILE A 5 -12.00 16.33 14.40
CA ILE A 5 -12.99 17.16 15.09
C ILE A 5 -13.22 18.40 14.24
N ASN A 6 -14.47 18.74 13.93
CA ASN A 6 -14.78 19.98 13.22
C ASN A 6 -14.81 21.18 14.19
N ALA A 7 -14.80 22.41 13.66
CA ALA A 7 -14.85 23.62 14.46
C ALA A 7 -16.13 23.76 15.31
N LEU A 8 -17.20 23.01 14.96
CA LEU A 8 -18.45 22.95 15.70
C LEU A 8 -18.41 21.93 16.86
N GLY A 9 -17.30 21.20 17.05
CA GLY A 9 -17.15 20.20 18.10
C GLY A 9 -17.68 18.80 17.75
N ASN A 10 -18.17 18.58 16.52
CA ASN A 10 -18.56 17.25 16.06
C ASN A 10 -17.31 16.40 15.83
N THR A 11 -17.29 15.20 16.43
CA THR A 11 -16.20 14.24 16.30
C THR A 11 -16.55 13.17 15.27
N VAL A 12 -15.66 12.96 14.30
CA VAL A 12 -15.75 11.81 13.39
C VAL A 12 -15.15 10.60 14.13
N PRO A 13 -15.79 9.41 14.06
CA PRO A 13 -15.24 8.20 14.69
C PRO A 13 -13.78 7.94 14.30
N PRO A 14 -13.00 7.30 15.19
CA PRO A 14 -11.57 7.01 14.97
C PRO A 14 -11.29 6.44 13.58
N VAL A 15 -10.45 7.12 12.81
CA VAL A 15 -10.04 6.65 11.48
C VAL A 15 -8.72 5.91 11.58
N TYR A 16 -8.65 4.71 11.00
CA TYR A 16 -7.45 3.88 10.94
C TYR A 16 -6.90 3.87 9.51
N ILE A 17 -5.77 4.56 9.32
CA ILE A 17 -5.05 4.61 8.04
C ILE A 17 -3.97 3.53 8.04
N PHE A 18 -4.12 2.53 7.18
CA PHE A 18 -3.16 1.44 7.03
C PHE A 18 -2.22 1.68 5.83
N PRO A 19 -0.91 1.41 5.96
CA PRO A 19 0.06 1.55 4.86
C PRO A 19 -0.17 0.59 3.67
N ARG A 20 -1.12 -0.34 3.78
CA ARG A 20 -1.36 -1.40 2.79
C ARG A 20 -2.24 -0.87 1.64
N ALA A 21 -1.99 -1.42 0.45
CA ALA A 21 -2.78 -1.16 -0.76
C ALA A 21 -4.16 -1.83 -0.76
N HIS A 22 -4.25 -3.01 -0.15
CA HIS A 22 -5.50 -3.76 -0.03
C HIS A 22 -5.97 -3.76 1.42
N PHE A 23 -7.15 -3.16 1.62
CA PHE A 23 -7.85 -3.20 2.89
C PHE A 23 -8.46 -4.59 3.12
N HIS A 24 -8.32 -5.13 4.33
CA HIS A 24 -8.98 -6.37 4.75
C HIS A 24 -9.79 -6.10 6.01
N ASP A 25 -11.06 -6.47 5.99
CA ASP A 25 -12.00 -6.21 7.10
C ASP A 25 -11.56 -6.84 8.43
N LYS A 26 -10.84 -7.97 8.36
CA LYS A 26 -10.28 -8.65 9.54
C LYS A 26 -9.33 -7.79 10.35
N ILE A 27 -8.72 -6.77 9.74
CA ILE A 27 -7.79 -5.86 10.42
C ILE A 27 -8.55 -4.88 11.34
N ILE A 28 -9.87 -4.72 11.12
CA ILE A 28 -10.76 -3.84 11.88
C ILE A 28 -11.72 -4.61 12.81
N ALA A 29 -11.74 -5.94 12.75
CA ALA A 29 -12.71 -6.77 13.47
C ALA A 29 -12.85 -6.52 14.99
N ASN A 30 -11.81 -5.97 15.64
CA ASN A 30 -11.81 -5.66 17.09
C ASN A 30 -11.89 -4.17 17.39
N ALA A 31 -12.19 -3.33 16.40
CA ALA A 31 -12.32 -1.91 16.61
C ALA A 31 -13.72 -1.52 17.10
N PRO A 32 -13.86 -0.37 17.79
CA PRO A 32 -15.16 0.11 18.22
C PRO A 32 -16.13 0.28 17.04
N PRO A 33 -17.44 0.02 17.25
CA PRO A 33 -18.44 0.16 16.20
C PRO A 33 -18.48 1.60 15.68
N GLY A 34 -18.55 1.74 14.35
CA GLY A 34 -18.55 3.04 13.66
C GLY A 34 -17.17 3.55 13.24
N ASN A 35 -16.09 2.81 13.48
CA ASN A 35 -14.77 3.21 12.98
C ASN A 35 -14.66 3.10 11.45
N LEU A 36 -13.76 3.89 10.85
CA LEU A 36 -13.50 3.83 9.40
C LEU A 36 -12.09 3.32 9.11
N GLY A 37 -12.02 2.29 8.27
CA GLY A 37 -10.78 1.75 7.75
C GLY A 37 -10.41 2.35 6.41
N LEU A 38 -9.27 3.05 6.35
CA LEU A 38 -8.74 3.57 5.10
C LEU A 38 -7.43 2.86 4.77
N ALA A 39 -7.32 2.37 3.54
CA ALA A 39 -6.09 1.85 2.96
C ALA A 39 -5.50 2.86 1.99
N ASN A 40 -4.18 2.90 1.88
CA ASN A 40 -3.53 3.75 0.91
C ASN A 40 -3.67 3.15 -0.50
N SER A 41 -4.44 3.78 -1.38
CA SER A 41 -4.52 3.34 -2.78
C SER A 41 -3.24 3.72 -3.53
N PRO A 42 -2.53 2.79 -4.20
CA PRO A 42 -1.35 3.13 -5.00
C PRO A 42 -1.68 4.09 -6.16
N GLN A 43 -2.95 4.23 -6.53
CA GLN A 43 -3.43 5.22 -7.49
C GLN A 43 -3.30 6.66 -6.99
N SER A 44 -3.27 6.89 -5.67
CA SER A 44 -3.09 8.24 -5.10
C SER A 44 -1.73 8.81 -5.50
N PHE A 45 -0.68 7.97 -5.46
CA PHE A 45 0.66 8.32 -5.93
C PHE A 45 0.74 8.54 -7.44
N LYS A 46 -0.16 7.91 -8.21
CA LYS A 46 -0.26 8.17 -9.66
C LYS A 46 -0.82 9.55 -9.95
N LYS A 47 -1.79 10.00 -9.15
CA LYS A 47 -2.39 11.35 -9.28
C LYS A 47 -1.39 12.45 -8.95
N THR A 48 -0.55 12.24 -7.92
CA THR A 48 0.50 13.19 -7.53
C THR A 48 1.80 13.04 -8.32
N GLY A 49 1.83 12.18 -9.36
CA GLY A 49 3.03 11.94 -10.16
C GLY A 49 4.18 11.24 -9.44
N THR A 50 3.98 10.81 -8.19
CA THR A 50 4.98 10.17 -7.34
C THR A 50 5.26 8.73 -7.77
N TRP A 51 4.26 8.01 -8.26
CA TRP A 51 4.41 6.63 -8.75
C TRP A 51 3.35 6.26 -9.81
N PRO A 52 3.69 5.69 -10.98
CA PRO A 52 5.04 5.34 -11.45
C PRO A 52 5.90 6.59 -11.66
N LEU A 53 7.22 6.42 -11.59
CA LEU A 53 8.16 7.52 -11.78
C LEU A 53 7.95 8.14 -13.17
N ASN A 54 7.33 9.32 -13.24
CA ASN A 54 7.18 10.09 -14.47
C ASN A 54 8.13 11.29 -14.40
N ARG A 55 9.17 11.30 -15.24
CA ARG A 55 10.13 12.40 -15.31
C ARG A 55 9.51 13.68 -15.88
N LEU A 56 8.45 13.53 -16.68
CA LEU A 56 7.74 14.63 -17.33
C LEU A 56 6.57 15.17 -16.48
N VAL A 57 6.49 14.80 -15.20
CA VAL A 57 5.40 15.24 -14.32
C VAL A 57 5.63 16.63 -13.75
N PHE A 58 6.88 17.11 -13.78
CA PHE A 58 7.24 18.46 -13.41
C PHE A 58 7.75 19.17 -14.67
N SER A 59 7.14 20.32 -14.97
CA SER A 59 7.67 21.26 -15.97
C SER A 59 8.69 22.17 -15.29
N ASP A 60 9.54 22.84 -16.06
CA ASP A 60 10.51 23.81 -15.50
C ASP A 60 9.80 24.90 -14.66
N ASP A 61 8.56 25.29 -15.06
CA ASP A 61 7.70 26.24 -14.34
C ASP A 61 7.33 25.80 -12.90
N ASP A 62 7.28 24.48 -12.61
CA ASP A 62 6.96 23.98 -11.26
C ASP A 62 8.13 24.15 -10.27
N PHE A 63 9.34 24.37 -10.82
CA PHE A 63 10.55 24.67 -10.05
C PHE A 63 10.83 26.17 -9.97
N ASP A 64 10.08 26.99 -10.70
CA ASP A 64 10.20 28.43 -10.59
C ASP A 64 9.86 28.86 -9.18
N CYS A 65 10.71 29.73 -8.64
CA CYS A 65 10.36 30.41 -7.41
C CYS A 65 9.07 31.15 -7.71
N ALA A 66 7.99 30.84 -6.98
CA ALA A 66 6.82 31.71 -6.96
C ALA A 66 7.36 33.13 -6.81
N PHE A 67 6.99 34.04 -7.71
CA PHE A 67 7.41 35.44 -7.66
C PHE A 67 6.92 36.03 -6.33
N VAL A 68 7.68 35.82 -5.25
CA VAL A 68 7.43 36.34 -3.90
C VAL A 68 7.62 37.86 -3.89
N THR A 69 7.97 38.46 -5.02
CA THR A 69 8.18 39.89 -5.16
C THR A 69 7.01 40.69 -5.72
N ASP A 70 5.89 40.08 -6.12
CA ASP A 70 4.72 40.85 -6.58
C ASP A 70 3.42 40.38 -5.92
N ARG A 71 3.45 40.18 -4.59
CA ARG A 71 2.27 40.62 -3.83
C ARG A 71 2.33 42.15 -3.89
N PRO A 72 1.50 42.85 -4.70
CA PRO A 72 1.38 44.28 -4.52
C PRO A 72 1.03 44.47 -3.05
N GLN A 73 1.93 45.15 -2.35
CA GLN A 73 1.66 45.64 -1.02
C GLN A 73 0.42 46.51 -1.19
N LEU A 74 -0.74 46.04 -0.74
CA LEU A 74 -1.92 46.88 -0.59
C LEU A 74 -1.61 47.87 0.53
N CYS A 75 -0.84 48.87 0.17
CA CYS A 75 -0.63 50.18 0.76
C CYS A 75 -0.73 51.05 -0.48
N GLU A 76 -1.89 51.61 -0.79
CA GLU A 76 -2.27 52.92 -0.29
C GLU A 76 -3.80 53.07 -0.21
N ALA A 77 -4.33 53.14 1.02
CA ALA A 77 -5.59 53.82 1.31
C ALA A 77 -5.64 54.22 2.80
N SER A 78 -4.57 54.84 3.30
CA SER A 78 -4.66 55.61 4.54
C SER A 78 -5.39 56.93 4.24
N LYS A 79 -6.72 56.93 4.45
CA LYS A 79 -7.61 58.05 4.86
C LYS A 79 -9.02 57.84 4.28
N ILE A 80 -9.87 57.05 4.96
CA ILE A 80 -11.25 57.46 5.29
C ILE A 80 -11.62 56.90 6.67
N LEU A 81 -11.57 57.84 7.62
CA LEU A 81 -12.36 58.10 8.82
C LEU A 81 -13.44 57.11 9.34
N SER A 82 -13.37 56.94 10.66
CA SER A 82 -14.46 56.82 11.68
C SER A 82 -15.35 55.59 11.79
N GLU A 83 -15.20 54.94 12.95
CA GLU A 83 -16.26 54.59 13.92
C GLU A 83 -17.38 53.64 13.48
N THR A 84 -17.32 52.41 13.99
CA THR A 84 -18.48 51.81 14.70
C THR A 84 -17.96 50.79 15.70
N SER A 85 -18.21 51.07 16.97
CA SER A 85 -17.96 50.22 18.13
C SER A 85 -18.82 48.95 18.06
N GLN A 86 -18.20 47.78 18.21
CA GLN A 86 -18.82 46.61 18.85
C GLN A 86 -17.76 45.83 19.62
N GLU A 87 -17.69 46.11 20.92
CA GLU A 87 -17.14 45.17 21.91
C GLU A 87 -18.04 43.94 21.95
N ASN A 88 -17.44 42.76 21.74
CA ASN A 88 -17.96 41.52 22.32
C ASN A 88 -16.77 40.82 22.95
N THR A 89 -16.67 40.99 24.27
CA THR A 89 -15.84 40.19 25.17
C THR A 89 -16.38 38.75 25.21
N PRO A 90 -15.53 37.73 25.07
CA PRO A 90 -15.76 36.48 25.77
C PRO A 90 -14.88 36.46 27.02
N ASP A 91 -15.54 36.40 28.17
CA ASP A 91 -14.93 36.17 29.48
C ASP A 91 -13.93 35.00 29.45
N PRO A 92 -12.67 35.18 29.90
CA PRO A 92 -11.78 34.08 30.21
C PRO A 92 -11.92 33.75 31.71
N SER A 93 -13.07 33.22 32.11
CA SER A 93 -13.27 32.80 33.51
C SER A 93 -14.11 31.53 33.60
N ALA A 94 -13.52 30.40 33.21
CA ALA A 94 -13.66 29.15 33.94
C ALA A 94 -12.67 28.11 33.41
N PHE A 95 -11.92 27.50 34.32
CA PHE A 95 -10.96 26.38 34.14
C PHE A 95 -9.55 26.72 33.62
N VAL A 96 -8.84 27.57 34.36
CA VAL A 96 -7.38 27.40 34.49
C VAL A 96 -7.16 26.33 35.56
N THR A 97 -7.10 25.06 35.16
CA THR A 97 -6.52 24.04 36.05
C THR A 97 -5.04 24.40 36.23
N PRO A 98 -4.52 24.57 37.47
CA PRO A 98 -3.11 24.81 37.67
C PRO A 98 -2.33 23.64 37.07
N VAL A 99 -1.43 23.94 36.14
CA VAL A 99 -0.57 22.94 35.51
C VAL A 99 0.41 22.42 36.57
N THR A 100 0.05 21.36 37.26
CA THR A 100 0.95 20.68 38.21
C THR A 100 2.07 19.99 37.44
N PRO A 101 3.31 19.97 37.94
CA PRO A 101 4.48 19.37 37.26
C PRO A 101 4.30 17.88 36.93
N GLU A 102 3.33 17.22 37.57
CA GLU A 102 2.93 15.84 37.30
C GLU A 102 2.31 15.65 35.90
N VAL A 103 1.68 16.68 35.32
CA VAL A 103 1.14 16.67 33.94
C VAL A 103 2.26 16.69 32.89
N VAL A 104 3.45 17.18 33.26
CA VAL A 104 4.65 17.20 32.39
C VAL A 104 5.54 16.00 32.66
N ARG A 105 5.07 14.95 33.36
CA ARG A 105 5.89 13.76 33.59
C ARG A 105 6.11 13.06 32.24
N PRO A 106 7.36 13.01 31.72
CA PRO A 106 7.61 12.31 30.47
C PRO A 106 7.28 10.83 30.66
N PHE A 107 6.55 10.26 29.71
CA PHE A 107 6.24 8.83 29.72
C PHE A 107 7.54 8.01 29.83
N PRO A 108 7.52 6.89 30.57
CA PRO A 108 8.67 6.01 30.67
C PRO A 108 9.11 5.59 29.26
N LYS A 109 10.43 5.58 29.03
CA LYS A 109 11.01 5.25 27.74
C LYS A 109 10.51 3.86 27.32
N ALA A 110 9.90 3.78 26.14
CA ALA A 110 9.39 2.52 25.63
C ALA A 110 10.48 1.43 25.64
N ALA A 111 10.09 0.20 25.96
CA ALA A 111 10.98 -0.95 25.95
C ALA A 111 11.67 -1.11 24.57
N SER A 112 12.89 -1.67 24.58
CA SER A 112 13.63 -1.95 23.36
C SER A 112 12.77 -2.77 22.39
N ARG A 113 12.56 -2.26 21.18
CA ARG A 113 11.78 -2.97 20.16
C ARG A 113 12.51 -4.27 19.81
N LYS A 114 11.76 -5.37 19.65
CA LYS A 114 12.31 -6.66 19.18
C LYS A 114 13.09 -6.43 17.88
N GLY A 115 14.28 -7.03 17.81
CA GLY A 115 15.30 -6.75 16.79
C GLY A 115 14.74 -6.71 15.37
N ILE A 116 14.85 -5.54 14.74
CA ILE A 116 14.55 -5.37 13.32
C ILE A 116 15.56 -6.20 12.55
N SER A 117 15.05 -6.95 11.57
CA SER A 117 15.80 -7.68 10.54
C SER A 117 17.18 -7.09 10.27
N LYS A 118 18.21 -7.94 10.25
CA LYS A 118 19.57 -7.60 9.84
C LYS A 118 19.54 -7.12 8.38
N ARG A 119 19.25 -5.84 8.17
CA ARG A 119 19.48 -5.20 6.87
C ARG A 119 20.99 -5.23 6.66
N GLU A 120 21.43 -5.94 5.61
CA GLU A 120 22.83 -5.89 5.22
C GLU A 120 23.21 -4.44 4.91
N LYS A 121 24.28 -3.97 5.54
CA LYS A 121 24.85 -2.66 5.25
C LYS A 121 25.53 -2.75 3.89
N VAL A 122 24.97 -2.06 2.90
CA VAL A 122 25.61 -1.91 1.58
C VAL A 122 26.64 -0.79 1.67
N LYS A 123 27.77 -0.92 0.95
CA LYS A 123 28.79 0.13 0.83
C LYS A 123 28.27 1.28 -0.06
N SER A 124 28.72 2.51 0.21
CA SER A 124 28.46 3.65 -0.68
C SER A 124 29.05 3.36 -2.06
N ARG A 125 28.21 3.38 -3.09
CA ARG A 125 28.58 3.03 -4.47
C ARG A 125 28.72 4.30 -5.30
N VAL A 126 29.87 4.50 -5.93
CA VAL A 126 30.12 5.66 -6.79
C VAL A 126 29.87 5.24 -8.23
N LEU A 127 28.76 5.71 -8.79
CA LEU A 127 28.21 5.28 -10.09
C LEU A 127 29.06 5.66 -11.32
N THR A 128 30.32 6.05 -11.12
CA THR A 128 31.23 6.53 -12.17
C THR A 128 32.40 5.58 -12.44
N GLU A 129 32.64 4.56 -11.62
CA GLU A 129 33.68 3.57 -11.90
C GLU A 129 33.16 2.42 -12.78
N THR A 130 33.92 2.09 -13.83
CA THR A 130 33.62 1.05 -14.83
C THR A 130 33.38 -0.32 -14.21
N ARG A 131 34.08 -0.66 -13.12
CA ARG A 131 33.96 -1.96 -12.44
C ARG A 131 32.66 -2.11 -11.62
N GLU A 132 32.17 -1.03 -11.01
CA GLU A 132 30.88 -1.08 -10.29
C GLU A 132 29.72 -1.18 -11.27
N LYS A 133 29.78 -0.47 -12.41
CA LYS A 133 28.79 -0.58 -13.49
C LYS A 133 28.64 -2.03 -13.99
N ILE A 134 29.75 -2.72 -14.25
CA ILE A 134 29.76 -4.13 -14.72
C ILE A 134 29.07 -5.05 -13.71
N LYS A 135 29.43 -4.95 -12.42
CA LYS A 135 28.82 -5.79 -11.36
C LYS A 135 27.31 -5.61 -11.26
N ILE A 136 26.81 -4.39 -11.47
CA ILE A 136 25.38 -4.09 -11.42
C ILE A 136 24.68 -4.72 -12.61
N GLU A 137 25.24 -4.55 -13.79
CA GLU A 137 24.70 -5.09 -15.03
C GLU A 137 24.64 -6.63 -14.97
N GLU A 138 25.71 -7.26 -14.51
CA GLU A 138 25.76 -8.70 -14.22
C GLU A 138 24.68 -9.11 -13.20
N GLU A 139 24.57 -8.44 -12.06
CA GLU A 139 23.55 -8.75 -11.05
C GLU A 139 22.12 -8.58 -11.60
N THR A 140 21.87 -7.54 -12.41
CA THR A 140 20.56 -7.36 -13.06
C THR A 140 20.26 -8.47 -14.05
N SER A 141 21.24 -8.88 -14.86
CA SER A 141 21.10 -9.98 -15.83
C SER A 141 20.84 -11.31 -15.12
N GLU A 142 21.51 -11.58 -13.99
CA GLU A 142 21.28 -12.77 -13.18
C GLU A 142 19.89 -12.81 -12.57
N ARG A 143 19.42 -11.67 -12.04
CA ARG A 143 18.06 -11.55 -11.49
C ARG A 143 17.02 -11.79 -12.57
N GLU A 144 17.21 -11.27 -13.78
CA GLU A 144 16.34 -11.54 -14.92
C GLU A 144 16.36 -13.01 -15.33
N ASN A 145 17.54 -13.62 -15.43
CA ASN A 145 17.68 -15.04 -15.76
C ASN A 145 16.98 -15.94 -14.73
N LYS A 146 17.08 -15.62 -13.44
CA LYS A 146 16.35 -16.32 -12.36
C LYS A 146 14.83 -16.18 -12.56
N LYS A 147 14.33 -14.97 -12.84
CA LYS A 147 12.90 -14.74 -13.15
C LYS A 147 12.44 -15.54 -14.37
N ARG A 148 13.17 -15.49 -15.48
CA ARG A 148 12.88 -16.26 -16.71
C ARG A 148 12.83 -17.76 -16.42
N LYS A 149 13.82 -18.30 -15.69
CA LYS A 149 13.83 -19.72 -15.27
C LYS A 149 12.61 -20.11 -14.44
N THR A 150 12.22 -19.28 -13.47
CA THR A 150 11.01 -19.55 -12.65
C THR A 150 9.72 -19.55 -13.48
N GLN A 151 9.58 -18.61 -14.42
CA GLN A 151 8.41 -18.56 -15.32
C GLN A 151 8.34 -19.79 -16.24
N VAL A 152 9.47 -20.17 -16.85
CA VAL A 152 9.54 -21.38 -17.70
C VAL A 152 9.14 -22.62 -16.91
N ASN A 153 9.61 -22.76 -15.66
CA ASN A 153 9.24 -23.90 -14.82
C ASN A 153 7.75 -23.92 -14.44
N GLN A 154 7.13 -22.75 -14.21
CA GLN A 154 5.68 -22.66 -14.00
C GLN A 154 4.89 -23.06 -15.25
N ILE A 155 5.29 -22.57 -16.43
CA ILE A 155 4.65 -22.93 -17.70
C ILE A 155 4.74 -24.44 -17.95
N LYS A 156 5.92 -25.05 -17.77
CA LYS A 156 6.12 -26.50 -17.91
C LYS A 156 5.21 -27.30 -16.98
N ARG A 157 5.10 -26.91 -15.70
CA ARG A 157 4.18 -27.56 -14.74
C ARG A 157 2.71 -27.45 -15.17
N ASN A 158 2.30 -26.28 -15.65
CA ASN A 158 0.93 -26.06 -16.11
C ASN A 158 0.59 -26.90 -17.35
N ILE A 159 1.52 -27.02 -18.31
CA ILE A 159 1.36 -27.87 -19.50
C ILE A 159 1.25 -29.34 -19.09
N PHE A 160 2.14 -29.81 -18.21
CA PHE A 160 2.13 -31.18 -17.72
C PHE A 160 0.80 -31.52 -17.01
N CYS A 161 0.35 -30.66 -16.09
CA CYS A 161 -0.90 -30.84 -15.37
C CYS A 161 -2.13 -30.87 -16.31
N LYS A 162 -2.14 -30.04 -17.37
CA LYS A 162 -3.18 -30.09 -18.41
C LYS A 162 -3.18 -31.42 -19.17
N GLN A 163 -2.00 -31.96 -19.51
CA GLN A 163 -1.90 -33.24 -20.20
C GLN A 163 -2.38 -34.42 -19.34
N VAL A 164 -2.03 -34.44 -18.04
CA VAL A 164 -2.50 -35.45 -17.09
C VAL A 164 -4.02 -35.43 -16.98
N LYS A 165 -4.62 -34.25 -16.76
CA LYS A 165 -6.08 -34.09 -16.69
C LYS A 165 -6.79 -34.51 -17.98
N LYS A 166 -6.19 -34.27 -19.15
CA LYS A 166 -6.73 -34.70 -20.46
C LYS A 166 -6.72 -36.22 -20.59
N LYS A 167 -5.64 -36.89 -20.16
CA LYS A 167 -5.55 -38.36 -20.13
C LYS A 167 -6.56 -38.97 -19.17
N GLU A 168 -6.69 -38.43 -17.95
CA GLU A 168 -7.69 -38.89 -16.97
C GLU A 168 -9.12 -38.80 -17.51
N LYS A 169 -9.47 -37.68 -18.16
CA LYS A 169 -10.78 -37.52 -18.81
C LYS A 169 -11.01 -38.51 -19.95
N LEU A 170 -9.99 -38.83 -20.74
CA LEU A 170 -10.08 -39.82 -21.82
C LEU A 170 -10.27 -41.24 -21.26
N VAL A 171 -9.57 -41.58 -20.17
CA VAL A 171 -9.71 -42.87 -19.48
C VAL A 171 -11.11 -43.01 -18.85
N GLN A 172 -11.67 -41.94 -18.28
CA GLN A 172 -13.03 -41.94 -17.75
C GLN A 172 -14.11 -42.00 -18.83
N GLN A 173 -13.79 -41.60 -20.07
CA GLN A 173 -14.68 -41.73 -21.23
C GLN A 173 -14.63 -43.11 -21.90
N ILE A 174 -13.77 -44.03 -21.46
CA ILE A 174 -13.85 -45.44 -21.90
C ILE A 174 -15.13 -46.01 -21.27
N PRO A 175 -16.21 -46.22 -22.05
CA PRO A 175 -17.46 -46.66 -21.49
C PRO A 175 -17.35 -48.13 -21.07
N GLN A 176 -18.32 -48.56 -20.26
CA GLN A 176 -18.62 -49.87 -19.65
C GLN A 176 -18.55 -51.13 -20.54
N ASN A 177 -17.80 -51.13 -21.64
CA ASN A 177 -17.64 -52.25 -22.55
C ASN A 177 -16.89 -53.44 -21.91
N THR A 178 -16.19 -53.24 -20.80
CA THR A 178 -15.60 -54.36 -20.05
C THR A 178 -16.66 -55.24 -19.37
N LYS A 179 -17.83 -54.70 -18.99
CA LYS A 179 -18.95 -55.50 -18.47
C LYS A 179 -19.60 -56.33 -19.57
N MET A 180 -19.83 -55.73 -20.74
CA MET A 180 -20.39 -56.42 -21.92
C MET A 180 -19.42 -57.48 -22.48
N MET A 181 -18.12 -57.15 -22.59
CA MET A 181 -17.10 -58.12 -23.00
C MET A 181 -16.89 -59.23 -21.97
N LYS A 182 -16.97 -58.96 -20.66
CA LYS A 182 -16.95 -60.01 -19.62
C LYS A 182 -18.18 -60.92 -19.71
N LEU A 183 -19.37 -60.35 -19.88
CA LEU A 183 -20.60 -61.14 -20.03
C LEU A 183 -20.55 -62.01 -21.30
N PHE A 184 -20.10 -61.44 -22.42
CA PHE A 184 -19.93 -62.15 -23.68
C PHE A 184 -18.92 -63.31 -23.56
N MET A 185 -17.75 -63.07 -22.93
CA MET A 185 -16.77 -64.13 -22.66
C MET A 185 -17.29 -65.19 -21.68
N GLN A 186 -18.09 -64.79 -20.68
CA GLN A 186 -18.68 -65.74 -19.73
C GLN A 186 -19.80 -66.58 -20.36
N VAL A 187 -20.52 -66.05 -21.35
CA VAL A 187 -21.49 -66.80 -22.15
C VAL A 187 -20.81 -67.77 -23.11
N LEU A 188 -19.69 -67.38 -23.74
CA LEU A 188 -18.91 -68.26 -24.61
C LEU A 188 -18.26 -69.42 -23.84
N MET A 189 -17.75 -69.17 -22.63
CA MET A 189 -17.10 -70.19 -21.80
C MET A 189 -18.07 -71.19 -21.14
N LYS A 190 -19.38 -70.91 -21.12
CA LYS A 190 -20.42 -71.78 -20.54
C LYS A 190 -21.06 -72.76 -21.54
N LYS A 191 -20.62 -72.76 -22.80
CA LYS A 191 -21.23 -73.53 -23.90
C LYS A 191 -20.51 -74.84 -24.26
N ASN A 192 -19.57 -75.29 -23.44
CA ASN A 192 -18.97 -76.63 -23.50
C ASN A 192 -19.35 -77.40 -22.23
#